data_AF-M2RC18-F1
#
_entry.id   AF-M2RC18-F1
#
_cell.length_a   1.000
_cell.length_b   1.000
_cell.length_c   1.000
_cell.angle_alpha   90.00
_cell.angle_beta   90.00
_cell.angle_gamma   90.00
#
_symmetry.space_group_name_H-M   'P 1'
#
loop_
_entity.id
_entity.type
_entity.pdbx_description
1 polymer ?
#
loop_
_entity_poly.entity_id
_entity_poly.type
_entity_poly.pdbx_seq_one_letter_code
_entity_poly.pdbx_strand_id
1 'polypeptide(L)'
;MAKLLDLCYDVLLQILEEINPEDVAACAQTSKGFNSFIRENARIYKTLYLKHFDDPRRRRPTDPEPAWVEELQRLVRCQKMLLSADNDLKREEFTFVASTVESLIVTMSCNNLGISHNRTLLKELFENISQNHDAFMCRSSHFSRAGTSTQKPAEDEEGRQLSAKLHSLFGFPNSKGFPQSKVGGKNVLFTQPYARSRVYDLRNYTDKNKWGPFRKDGSMRVDWEMIESIMIVLGYNSFFSLQTLSNRLQLPWLDSLEGVIPDMGVNMGTDQPNYITLLQEPELPLDMKDPYRVQGIWSRVVCFLDYTDLYHYNFETDARRVPADQPRAPLHVDEAIRHILMDLRITDVTAPGPSDNPELPVVHFKGKSRSIDVQWDPNANSGIRGTVSLTPEGEVRWQTISIFEGEERWRSDGIQVGGLRCPRGVVGTWFDKDFDVHGPAGPTAFWKISDKVLDSDDEDEGYEHDLWEV
;
A
#
# COMPACT_ATOMS: atom_id res chain seq x y z
N MET A 1 2.87 -17.70 55.40
CA MET A 1 3.13 -16.78 54.28
C MET A 1 2.59 -17.47 53.03
N ALA A 2 1.52 -16.96 52.44
CA ALA A 2 0.92 -17.58 51.25
C ALA A 2 1.87 -17.43 50.06
N LYS A 3 2.15 -18.51 49.33
CA LYS A 3 2.98 -18.47 48.12
C LYS A 3 2.09 -18.22 46.92
N LEU A 4 2.65 -17.62 45.87
CA LEU A 4 1.91 -17.32 44.62
C LEU A 4 1.28 -18.59 44.00
N LEU A 5 1.96 -19.73 44.10
CA LEU A 5 1.46 -21.03 43.63
C LEU A 5 0.37 -21.65 44.52
N ASP A 6 0.14 -21.10 45.71
CA ASP A 6 -0.94 -21.54 46.62
C ASP A 6 -2.28 -20.86 46.27
N LEU A 7 -2.29 -19.92 45.33
CA LEU A 7 -3.51 -19.30 44.82
C LEU A 7 -4.33 -20.31 44.01
N CYS A 8 -5.64 -20.08 43.91
CA CYS A 8 -6.47 -20.93 43.06
C CYS A 8 -6.08 -20.74 41.58
N TYR A 9 -6.32 -21.80 40.81
CA TYR A 9 -5.95 -21.90 39.39
C TYR A 9 -6.38 -20.67 38.57
N ASP A 10 -7.63 -20.23 38.75
CA ASP A 10 -8.19 -19.11 38.00
C ASP A 10 -7.58 -17.75 38.37
N VAL A 11 -7.25 -17.53 39.65
CA VAL A 11 -6.58 -16.30 40.09
C VAL A 11 -5.16 -16.23 39.54
N LEU A 12 -4.44 -17.36 39.54
CA LEU A 12 -3.09 -17.41 38.98
C LEU A 12 -3.09 -17.15 37.47
N LEU A 13 -4.08 -17.68 36.75
CA LEU A 13 -4.30 -17.39 35.34
C LEU A 13 -4.59 -15.91 35.11
N GLN A 14 -5.51 -15.32 35.87
CA GLN A 14 -5.86 -13.92 35.72
C GLN A 14 -4.66 -13.00 35.96
N ILE A 15 -3.82 -13.30 36.97
CA ILE A 15 -2.58 -12.56 37.21
C ILE A 15 -1.65 -12.64 35.98
N LEU A 16 -1.46 -13.84 35.42
CA LEU A 16 -0.63 -14.06 34.24
C LEU A 16 -1.24 -13.51 32.93
N GLU A 17 -2.54 -13.24 32.90
CA GLU A 17 -3.21 -12.59 31.79
C GLU A 17 -3.07 -11.06 31.82
N GLU A 18 -2.57 -10.47 32.92
CA GLU A 18 -2.33 -9.02 33.08
C GLU A 18 -0.86 -8.60 32.96
N ILE A 19 0.08 -9.52 32.73
CA ILE A 19 1.50 -9.18 32.53
C ILE A 19 1.78 -8.79 31.08
N ASN A 20 2.89 -8.09 30.85
CA ASN A 20 3.31 -7.81 29.48
C ASN A 20 3.81 -9.09 28.78
N PRO A 21 3.60 -9.24 27.46
CA PRO A 21 4.04 -10.41 26.68
C PRO A 21 5.53 -10.73 26.82
N GLU A 22 6.38 -9.72 26.90
CA GLU A 22 7.84 -9.85 27.00
C GLU A 22 8.32 -10.44 28.34
N ASP A 23 7.49 -10.35 29.39
CA ASP A 23 7.79 -10.79 30.76
C ASP A 23 7.38 -12.23 31.02
N VAL A 24 6.57 -12.84 30.15
CA VAL A 24 6.10 -14.23 30.26
C VAL A 24 7.27 -15.21 30.38
N ALA A 25 8.33 -15.00 29.59
CA ALA A 25 9.51 -15.84 29.61
C ALA A 25 10.30 -15.70 30.93
N ALA A 26 10.41 -14.49 31.48
CA ALA A 26 11.05 -14.24 32.77
C ALA A 26 10.26 -14.89 33.91
N CYS A 27 8.93 -14.77 33.87
CA CYS A 27 8.02 -15.48 34.75
C CYS A 27 8.28 -16.99 34.72
N ALA A 28 8.28 -17.61 33.53
CA ALA A 28 8.49 -19.04 33.36
C ALA A 28 9.88 -19.53 33.85
N GLN A 29 10.86 -18.65 34.04
CA GLN A 29 12.18 -19.00 34.57
C GLN A 29 12.27 -18.97 36.11
N THR A 30 11.26 -18.43 36.79
CA THR A 30 11.27 -18.28 38.26
C THR A 30 11.22 -19.61 39.03
N SER A 31 10.48 -20.61 38.52
CA SER A 31 10.40 -21.95 39.14
C SER A 31 9.89 -23.01 38.16
N LYS A 32 10.19 -24.29 38.44
CA LYS A 32 9.68 -25.42 37.64
C LYS A 32 8.15 -25.52 37.64
N GLY A 33 7.51 -25.20 38.77
CA GLY A 33 6.05 -25.22 38.88
C GLY A 33 5.40 -24.15 38.01
N PHE A 34 5.94 -22.92 38.06
CA PHE A 34 5.43 -21.81 37.25
C PHE A 34 5.72 -22.01 35.75
N ASN A 35 6.88 -22.59 35.41
CA ASN A 35 7.19 -23.01 34.05
C ASN A 35 6.16 -24.00 33.49
N SER A 36 5.86 -25.05 34.27
CA SER A 36 4.90 -26.09 33.86
C SER A 36 3.50 -25.50 33.71
N PHE A 37 3.08 -24.65 34.66
CA PHE A 37 1.80 -23.96 34.62
C PHE A 37 1.62 -23.12 33.36
N ILE A 38 2.61 -22.28 33.01
CA ILE A 38 2.55 -21.43 31.82
C ILE A 38 2.51 -22.28 30.54
N ARG A 39 3.35 -23.33 30.45
CA ARG A 39 3.44 -24.18 29.25
C ARG A 39 2.18 -24.99 28.98
N GLU A 40 1.52 -25.47 30.02
CA GLU A 40 0.27 -26.24 29.90
C GLU A 40 -0.93 -25.34 29.55
N ASN A 41 -0.82 -24.03 29.75
CA ASN A 41 -1.90 -23.06 29.56
C ASN A 41 -1.71 -22.19 28.31
N ALA A 42 -1.91 -22.79 27.13
CA ALA A 42 -1.86 -22.06 25.84
C ALA A 42 -2.85 -20.86 25.78
N ARG A 43 -3.92 -20.88 26.57
CA ARG A 43 -4.91 -19.79 26.64
C ARG A 43 -4.27 -18.45 27.06
N ILE A 44 -3.24 -18.49 27.92
CA ILE A 44 -2.55 -17.28 28.41
C ILE A 44 -1.99 -16.51 27.21
N TYR A 45 -1.32 -17.22 26.29
CA TYR A 45 -0.74 -16.65 25.08
C TYR A 45 -1.79 -16.02 24.18
N LYS A 46 -2.96 -16.66 24.04
CA LYS A 46 -4.09 -16.10 23.29
C LYS A 46 -4.61 -14.81 23.92
N THR A 47 -4.84 -14.81 25.24
CA THR A 47 -5.33 -13.62 25.96
C THR A 47 -4.34 -12.47 25.86
N LEU A 48 -3.05 -12.73 26.09
CA LEU A 48 -1.99 -11.73 25.97
C LEU A 48 -1.86 -11.21 24.53
N TYR A 49 -1.92 -12.09 23.53
CA TYR A 49 -1.91 -11.66 22.15
C TYR A 49 -3.07 -10.70 21.86
N LEU A 50 -4.31 -11.08 22.17
CA LEU A 50 -5.51 -10.30 21.84
C LEU A 50 -5.63 -8.98 22.63
N LYS A 51 -4.90 -8.86 23.76
CA LYS A 51 -4.80 -7.61 24.52
C LYS A 51 -3.82 -6.60 23.89
N HIS A 52 -2.77 -7.08 23.21
CA HIS A 52 -1.66 -6.24 22.75
C HIS A 52 -1.55 -6.12 21.22
N PHE A 53 -2.20 -7.00 20.47
CA PHE A 53 -2.14 -7.07 19.02
C PHE A 53 -3.53 -7.22 18.41
N ASP A 54 -3.65 -6.93 17.12
CA ASP A 54 -4.91 -7.09 16.40
C ASP A 54 -5.21 -8.58 16.17
N ASP A 55 -6.48 -8.96 16.30
CA ASP A 55 -6.95 -10.31 16.01
C ASP A 55 -6.89 -10.58 14.49
N PRO A 56 -5.98 -11.46 14.01
CA PRO A 56 -5.81 -11.69 12.58
C PRO A 56 -7.07 -12.28 11.92
N ARG A 57 -7.93 -12.93 12.71
CA ARG A 57 -9.19 -13.52 12.25
C ARG A 57 -10.23 -12.48 11.84
N ARG A 58 -10.08 -11.21 12.25
CA ARG A 58 -10.97 -10.13 11.79
C ARG A 58 -10.83 -9.88 10.29
N ARG A 59 -9.65 -10.09 9.72
CA ARG A 59 -9.42 -9.99 8.27
C ARG A 59 -9.79 -11.26 7.53
N ARG A 60 -9.52 -12.42 8.14
CA ARG A 60 -9.74 -13.75 7.56
C ARG A 60 -10.45 -14.65 8.58
N PRO A 61 -11.78 -14.51 8.73
CA PRO A 61 -12.53 -15.26 9.74
C PRO A 61 -12.51 -16.78 9.54
N THR A 62 -12.32 -17.20 8.29
CA THR A 62 -12.30 -18.61 7.87
C THR A 62 -10.95 -19.29 8.10
N ASP A 63 -9.90 -18.52 8.42
CA ASP A 63 -8.57 -19.08 8.68
C ASP A 63 -8.58 -19.85 10.01
N PRO A 64 -7.78 -20.93 10.13
CA PRO A 64 -7.66 -21.69 11.37
C PRO A 64 -7.13 -20.80 12.52
N GLU A 65 -7.39 -21.21 13.77
CA GLU A 65 -6.82 -20.50 14.92
C GLU A 65 -5.29 -20.44 14.81
N PRO A 66 -4.68 -19.24 14.98
CA PRO A 66 -3.24 -19.10 15.02
C PRO A 66 -2.62 -19.98 16.11
N ALA A 67 -1.39 -20.43 15.87
CA ALA A 67 -0.56 -21.04 16.90
C ALA A 67 -0.13 -19.96 17.92
N TRP A 68 -1.03 -19.62 18.85
CA TRP A 68 -0.92 -18.45 19.74
C TRP A 68 0.42 -18.37 20.51
N VAL A 69 0.97 -19.52 20.90
CA VAL A 69 2.26 -19.60 21.60
C VAL A 69 3.40 -19.13 20.70
N GLU A 70 3.51 -19.70 19.51
CA GLU A 70 4.56 -19.38 18.54
C GLU A 70 4.41 -17.96 18.02
N GLU A 71 3.17 -17.55 17.75
CA GLU A 71 2.87 -16.23 17.23
C GLU A 71 3.21 -15.12 18.23
N LEU A 72 2.83 -15.27 19.50
CA LEU A 72 3.21 -14.29 20.52
C LEU A 72 4.73 -14.21 20.70
N GLN A 73 5.42 -15.36 20.71
CA GLN A 73 6.88 -15.40 20.82
C GLN A 73 7.57 -14.75 19.61
N ARG A 74 7.05 -14.98 18.41
CA ARG A 74 7.51 -14.37 17.16
C ARG A 74 7.44 -12.84 17.23
N LEU A 75 6.29 -12.31 17.68
CA LEU A 75 6.09 -10.86 17.79
C LEU A 75 6.95 -10.23 18.88
N VAL A 76 7.07 -10.87 20.05
CA VAL A 76 7.96 -10.39 21.12
C VAL A 76 9.42 -10.37 20.66
N ARG A 77 9.88 -11.39 19.91
CA ARG A 77 11.23 -11.39 19.32
C ARG A 77 11.41 -10.23 18.35
N CYS A 78 10.44 -10.01 17.45
CA CYS A 78 10.46 -8.90 16.51
C CYS A 78 10.51 -7.53 17.21
N GLN A 79 9.68 -7.32 18.24
CA GLN A 79 9.70 -6.09 19.04
C GLN A 79 11.06 -5.86 19.70
N LYS A 80 11.64 -6.89 20.33
CA LYS A 80 12.97 -6.79 20.96
C LYS A 80 14.07 -6.42 19.96
N MET A 81 13.99 -6.94 18.73
CA MET A 81 14.93 -6.58 17.65
C MET A 81 14.74 -5.13 17.18
N LEU A 82 13.50 -4.68 17.02
CA LEU A 82 13.18 -3.29 16.65
C LEU A 82 13.60 -2.27 17.74
N LEU A 83 13.55 -2.68 19.01
CA LEU A 83 14.02 -1.89 20.15
C LEU A 83 15.54 -1.94 20.36
N SER A 84 16.25 -2.88 19.73
CA SER A 84 17.71 -2.98 19.83
C SER A 84 18.39 -1.75 19.23
N ALA A 85 19.51 -1.32 19.81
CA ALA A 85 20.38 -0.29 19.24
C ALA A 85 21.42 -0.85 18.25
N ASP A 86 21.49 -2.18 18.13
CA ASP A 86 22.43 -2.88 17.26
C ASP A 86 21.93 -2.92 15.81
N ASN A 87 22.58 -2.14 14.93
CA ASN A 87 22.22 -2.06 13.51
C ASN A 87 22.68 -3.28 12.70
N ASP A 88 23.74 -3.98 13.14
CA ASP A 88 24.22 -5.16 12.44
C ASP A 88 23.26 -6.32 12.69
N LEU A 89 22.79 -6.49 13.93
CA LEU A 89 21.72 -7.43 14.26
C LEU A 89 20.45 -7.18 13.44
N LYS A 90 20.01 -5.91 13.30
CA LYS A 90 18.83 -5.55 12.49
C LYS A 90 18.99 -5.95 11.03
N ARG A 91 20.21 -5.83 10.49
CA ARG A 91 20.51 -6.20 9.10
C ARG A 91 20.59 -7.70 8.90
N GLU A 92 21.20 -8.43 9.82
CA GLU A 92 21.28 -9.89 9.80
C GLU A 92 19.89 -10.53 9.87
N GLU A 93 19.01 -9.97 10.70
CA GLU A 93 17.64 -10.48 10.91
C GLU A 93 16.60 -9.79 9.99
N PHE A 94 17.07 -9.15 8.91
CA PHE A 94 16.23 -8.39 7.98
C PHE A 94 14.99 -9.18 7.54
N THR A 95 15.18 -10.38 6.99
CA THR A 95 14.08 -11.18 6.43
C THR A 95 13.05 -11.57 7.49
N PHE A 96 13.50 -11.89 8.71
CA PHE A 96 12.62 -12.25 9.82
C PHE A 96 11.77 -11.07 10.27
N VAL A 97 12.40 -9.91 10.50
CA VAL A 97 11.69 -8.70 10.95
C VAL A 97 10.78 -8.18 9.85
N ALA A 98 11.27 -8.11 8.61
CA ALA A 98 10.52 -7.59 7.48
C ALA A 98 9.24 -8.39 7.20
N SER A 99 9.33 -9.73 7.13
CA SER A 99 8.16 -10.60 6.95
C SER A 99 7.19 -10.55 8.14
N THR A 100 7.71 -10.36 9.36
CA THR A 100 6.87 -10.21 10.56
C THR A 100 6.11 -8.89 10.57
N VAL A 101 6.77 -7.79 10.19
CA VAL A 101 6.13 -6.47 10.04
C VAL A 101 5.11 -6.49 8.91
N GLU A 102 5.43 -7.12 7.77
CA GLU A 102 4.48 -7.30 6.68
C GLU A 102 3.23 -8.06 7.15
N SER A 103 3.43 -9.17 7.87
CA SER A 103 2.35 -9.96 8.46
C SER A 103 1.48 -9.12 9.40
N LEU A 104 2.08 -8.27 10.24
CA LEU A 104 1.32 -7.37 11.13
C LEU A 104 0.49 -6.35 10.36
N ILE A 105 1.03 -5.80 9.27
CA ILE A 105 0.32 -4.84 8.39
C ILE A 105 -0.85 -5.53 7.69
N VAL A 106 -0.61 -6.70 7.10
CA VAL A 106 -1.63 -7.47 6.37
C VAL A 106 -2.76 -7.93 7.29
N THR A 107 -2.51 -8.15 8.58
CA THR A 107 -3.54 -8.55 9.55
C THR A 107 -4.13 -7.38 10.35
N MET A 108 -3.70 -6.13 10.11
CA MET A 108 -4.21 -4.96 10.86
C MET A 108 -5.73 -4.87 10.80
N SER A 109 -6.37 -4.70 11.95
CA SER A 109 -7.81 -4.51 12.02
C SER A 109 -8.17 -3.58 13.17
N CYS A 110 -9.21 -2.78 12.99
CA CYS A 110 -9.69 -1.93 14.05
C CYS A 110 -10.52 -2.73 15.05
N ASN A 111 -10.35 -2.42 16.34
CA ASN A 111 -11.26 -2.84 17.41
C ASN A 111 -12.59 -2.07 17.32
N ASN A 112 -13.51 -2.32 18.25
CA ASN A 112 -14.84 -1.70 18.26
C ASN A 112 -14.80 -0.17 18.50
N LEU A 113 -13.66 0.37 18.92
CA LEU A 113 -13.40 1.80 19.11
C LEU A 113 -12.69 2.43 17.90
N GLY A 114 -12.49 1.69 16.80
CA GLY A 114 -11.78 2.18 15.62
C GLY A 114 -10.25 2.20 15.76
N ILE A 115 -9.70 1.56 16.79
CA ILE A 115 -8.25 1.57 17.07
C ILE A 115 -7.63 0.23 16.69
N SER A 116 -6.49 0.28 16.00
CA SER A 116 -5.64 -0.88 15.72
C SER A 116 -4.39 -0.82 16.61
N HIS A 117 -4.15 -1.89 17.37
CA HIS A 117 -2.96 -2.03 18.21
C HIS A 117 -1.72 -2.23 17.34
N ASN A 118 -1.81 -3.03 16.27
CA ASN A 118 -0.70 -3.24 15.35
C ASN A 118 -0.26 -1.91 14.71
N ARG A 119 -1.22 -1.07 14.28
CA ARG A 119 -0.91 0.25 13.70
C ARG A 119 -0.21 1.15 14.71
N THR A 120 -0.71 1.19 15.94
CA THR A 120 -0.13 2.00 17.02
C THR A 120 1.31 1.57 17.33
N LEU A 121 1.52 0.26 17.51
CA LEU A 121 2.83 -0.33 17.77
C LEU A 121 3.84 -0.03 16.65
N LEU A 122 3.46 -0.26 15.38
CA LEU A 122 4.38 -0.04 14.27
C LEU A 122 4.73 1.44 14.09
N LYS A 123 3.77 2.36 14.28
CA LYS A 123 4.08 3.79 14.30
C LYS A 123 5.09 4.11 15.39
N GLU A 124 4.86 3.63 16.60
CA GLU A 124 5.77 3.89 17.73
C GLU A 124 7.18 3.36 17.47
N LEU A 125 7.31 2.14 16.92
CA LEU A 125 8.61 1.52 16.66
C LEU A 125 9.35 2.13 15.46
N PHE A 126 8.67 2.55 14.40
CA PHE A 126 9.33 3.06 13.18
C PHE A 126 9.44 4.58 13.13
N GLU A 127 8.52 5.33 13.74
CA GLU A 127 8.60 6.79 13.79
C GLU A 127 9.55 7.28 14.90
N ASN A 128 9.59 6.61 16.06
CA ASN A 128 10.45 7.04 17.17
C ASN A 128 11.90 6.54 17.05
N ILE A 129 12.13 5.43 16.33
CA ILE A 129 13.44 4.83 16.14
C ILE A 129 13.82 4.88 14.66
N SER A 130 14.45 5.98 14.24
CA SER A 130 14.81 6.24 12.83
C SER A 130 15.66 5.13 12.18
N GLN A 131 16.48 4.43 12.97
CA GLN A 131 17.28 3.29 12.51
C GLN A 131 16.42 2.16 11.92
N ASN A 132 15.20 1.96 12.40
CA ASN A 132 14.32 0.90 11.89
C ASN A 132 13.89 1.19 10.46
N HIS A 133 13.61 2.45 10.13
CA HIS A 133 13.27 2.84 8.77
C HIS A 133 14.44 2.59 7.80
N ASP A 134 15.65 3.02 8.17
CA ASP A 134 16.86 2.77 7.38
C ASP A 134 17.17 1.27 7.21
N ALA A 135 16.98 0.48 8.29
CA ALA A 135 17.35 -0.94 8.33
C ALA A 135 16.32 -1.87 7.66
N PHE A 136 15.07 -1.46 7.47
CA PHE A 136 14.03 -2.35 6.91
C PHE A 136 13.29 -1.77 5.70
N MET A 137 13.17 -0.44 5.57
CA MET A 137 12.39 0.21 4.49
C MET A 137 13.28 0.91 3.44
N CYS A 138 14.54 1.18 3.74
CA CYS A 138 15.49 1.81 2.79
C CYS A 138 16.50 0.82 2.20
N ARG A 139 16.04 -0.36 1.77
CA ARG A 139 16.91 -1.44 1.25
C ARG A 139 16.58 -1.86 -0.19
N SER A 140 15.78 -1.09 -0.92
CA SER A 140 15.66 -1.28 -2.37
C SER A 140 16.92 -0.82 -3.11
N SER A 141 17.06 -1.16 -4.39
CA SER A 141 18.16 -0.71 -5.24
C SER A 141 18.15 0.81 -5.48
N HIS A 142 17.04 1.50 -5.19
CA HIS A 142 16.96 2.96 -5.19
C HIS A 142 17.98 3.58 -4.22
N PHE A 143 18.10 2.99 -3.03
CA PHE A 143 18.99 3.48 -1.97
C PHE A 143 20.46 3.15 -2.20
N SER A 144 20.82 2.38 -3.24
CA SER A 144 22.23 2.20 -3.61
C SER A 144 22.84 3.50 -4.15
N ARG A 145 22.01 4.39 -4.71
CA ARG A 145 22.43 5.66 -5.32
C ARG A 145 21.90 6.87 -4.58
N ALA A 146 20.67 6.79 -4.06
CA ALA A 146 20.01 7.90 -3.39
C ALA A 146 20.20 7.90 -1.86
N GLY A 147 20.68 6.78 -1.30
CA GLY A 147 20.71 6.55 0.14
C GLY A 147 21.84 7.28 0.88
N THR A 148 21.76 7.24 2.20
CA THR A 148 22.79 7.71 3.14
C THR A 148 23.82 6.59 3.43
N SER A 149 24.82 6.87 4.28
CA SER A 149 25.80 5.85 4.71
C SER A 149 25.18 4.71 5.54
N THR A 150 24.01 4.94 6.15
CA THR A 150 23.28 3.95 6.96
C THR A 150 22.34 3.10 6.11
N GLN A 151 21.91 3.61 4.95
CA GLN A 151 21.00 2.94 4.02
C GLN A 151 21.80 2.11 3.03
N LYS A 152 21.47 0.82 2.95
CA LYS A 152 22.15 -0.11 2.05
C LYS A 152 21.11 -1.04 1.42
N PRO A 153 21.19 -1.29 0.10
CA PRO A 153 20.29 -2.23 -0.55
C PRO A 153 20.46 -3.64 0.04
N ALA A 154 19.40 -4.44 -0.02
CA ALA A 154 19.48 -5.86 0.24
C ALA A 154 20.31 -6.58 -0.84
N GLU A 155 20.97 -7.67 -0.45
CA GLU A 155 21.89 -8.42 -1.31
C GLU A 155 21.16 -9.08 -2.50
N ASP A 156 20.01 -9.70 -2.23
CA ASP A 156 19.17 -10.37 -3.20
C ASP A 156 17.98 -9.53 -3.67
N GLU A 157 17.38 -9.90 -4.79
CA GLU A 157 16.23 -9.18 -5.38
C GLU A 157 14.97 -9.25 -4.52
N GLU A 158 14.68 -10.41 -3.93
CA GLU A 158 13.46 -10.60 -3.14
C GLU A 158 13.51 -9.77 -1.85
N GLY A 159 14.68 -9.65 -1.22
CA GLY A 159 14.89 -8.75 -0.09
C GLY A 159 14.70 -7.27 -0.47
N ARG A 160 15.13 -6.86 -1.67
CA ARG A 160 14.89 -5.48 -2.17
C ARG A 160 13.41 -5.22 -2.41
N GLN A 161 12.71 -6.17 -3.01
CA GLN A 161 11.28 -6.11 -3.27
C GLN A 161 10.47 -6.08 -1.96
N LEU A 162 10.83 -6.91 -0.97
CA LEU A 162 10.20 -6.91 0.36
C LEU A 162 10.40 -5.58 1.10
N SER A 163 11.61 -5.00 1.05
CA SER A 163 11.87 -3.69 1.64
C SER A 163 11.04 -2.58 1.00
N ALA A 164 10.99 -2.55 -0.34
CA ALA A 164 10.19 -1.59 -1.09
C ALA A 164 8.68 -1.75 -0.84
N LYS A 165 8.21 -3.00 -0.70
CA LYS A 165 6.82 -3.31 -0.32
C LYS A 165 6.49 -2.77 1.06
N LEU A 166 7.35 -3.03 2.05
CA LEU A 166 7.17 -2.49 3.40
C LEU A 166 7.16 -0.97 3.42
N HIS A 167 8.02 -0.33 2.66
CA HIS A 167 8.05 1.13 2.55
C HIS A 167 6.76 1.68 1.93
N SER A 168 6.29 1.04 0.85
CA SER A 168 5.04 1.38 0.17
C SER A 168 3.82 1.18 1.08
N LEU A 169 3.83 0.11 1.89
CA LEU A 169 2.78 -0.19 2.87
C LEU A 169 2.84 0.73 4.09
N PHE A 170 4.03 1.12 4.55
CA PHE A 170 4.17 2.04 5.68
C PHE A 170 3.84 3.48 5.25
N GLY A 171 4.29 3.91 4.08
CA GLY A 171 4.15 5.28 3.60
C GLY A 171 5.39 6.13 3.92
N PHE A 172 5.30 7.39 3.58
CA PHE A 172 6.41 8.36 3.63
C PHE A 172 6.01 9.51 4.56
N PRO A 173 5.89 9.24 5.87
CA PRO A 173 5.45 10.25 6.82
C PRO A 173 6.32 11.49 6.73
N ASN A 174 5.66 12.63 6.56
CA ASN A 174 6.32 13.90 6.74
C ASN A 174 6.76 14.01 8.21
N SER A 175 8.07 14.00 8.46
CA SER A 175 8.60 14.58 9.70
C SER A 175 8.08 16.01 9.74
N LYS A 176 7.10 16.29 10.60
CA LYS A 176 6.41 17.58 10.71
C LYS A 176 7.46 18.71 10.79
N GLY A 177 7.71 19.40 9.67
CA GLY A 177 8.70 20.46 9.55
C GLY A 177 9.54 20.41 8.26
N PHE A 178 9.39 21.43 7.42
CA PHE A 178 10.30 21.79 6.32
C PHE A 178 11.76 22.00 6.82
N PRO A 179 12.74 22.06 5.91
CA PRO A 179 13.93 21.23 5.92
C PRO A 179 14.99 21.78 6.89
N GLN A 180 14.92 21.43 8.17
CA GLN A 180 16.06 21.55 9.09
C GLN A 180 15.84 20.81 10.41
N SER A 181 15.17 19.65 10.41
CA SER A 181 15.28 18.76 11.56
C SER A 181 16.73 18.29 11.64
N LYS A 182 17.48 18.89 12.58
CA LYS A 182 18.90 18.70 12.87
C LYS A 182 19.22 17.31 13.45
N VAL A 183 18.47 16.27 13.06
CA VAL A 183 18.69 14.89 13.48
C VAL A 183 18.61 13.96 12.27
N GLY A 184 19.66 14.00 11.44
CA GLY A 184 20.20 12.83 10.76
C GLY A 184 19.49 12.19 9.55
N GLY A 185 18.22 12.47 9.26
CA GLY A 185 17.51 11.84 8.13
C GLY A 185 17.13 12.83 7.03
N LYS A 186 17.60 12.64 5.80
CA LYS A 186 17.00 13.32 4.62
C LYS A 186 15.59 12.75 4.44
N ASN A 187 14.58 13.61 4.28
CA ASN A 187 13.23 13.16 3.91
C ASN A 187 13.34 12.36 2.58
N VAL A 188 12.82 11.13 2.59
CA VAL A 188 12.91 10.19 1.47
C VAL A 188 12.37 10.80 0.18
N LEU A 189 11.38 11.69 0.24
CA LEU A 189 10.84 12.37 -0.93
C LEU A 189 11.91 13.17 -1.71
N PHE A 190 12.99 13.64 -1.06
CA PHE A 190 14.09 14.33 -1.75
C PHE A 190 14.98 13.40 -2.59
N THR A 191 14.80 12.08 -2.47
CA THR A 191 15.44 11.10 -3.37
C THR A 191 14.74 11.02 -4.72
N GLN A 192 13.69 11.82 -4.95
CA GLN A 192 12.91 11.81 -6.17
C GLN A 192 13.74 11.82 -7.47
N PRO A 193 14.90 12.51 -7.63
CA PRO A 193 15.55 12.55 -8.94
C PRO A 193 15.97 11.15 -9.42
N TYR A 194 16.28 10.27 -8.47
CA TYR A 194 16.57 8.87 -8.72
C TYR A 194 15.29 8.06 -8.99
N ALA A 195 14.20 8.34 -8.27
CA ALA A 195 12.91 7.69 -8.50
C ALA A 195 12.36 8.05 -9.89
N ARG A 196 12.40 9.34 -10.27
CA ARG A 196 12.05 9.84 -11.62
C ARG A 196 12.88 9.19 -12.70
N SER A 197 14.18 9.02 -12.45
CA SER A 197 15.07 8.34 -13.39
C SER A 197 14.64 6.90 -13.68
N ARG A 198 13.99 6.22 -12.72
CA ARG A 198 13.42 4.89 -12.92
C ARG A 198 12.05 4.96 -13.61
N VAL A 199 11.17 5.85 -13.15
CA VAL A 199 9.79 5.94 -13.65
C VAL A 199 9.75 6.37 -15.12
N TYR A 200 10.57 7.32 -15.55
CA TYR A 200 10.57 7.84 -16.93
C TYR A 200 11.59 7.17 -17.86
N ASP A 201 12.27 6.11 -17.40
CA ASP A 201 13.09 5.28 -18.27
C ASP A 201 12.20 4.32 -19.06
N LEU A 202 11.96 4.62 -20.34
CA LEU A 202 11.04 3.89 -21.21
C LEU A 202 11.46 2.43 -21.43
N ARG A 203 12.72 2.07 -21.11
CA ARG A 203 13.21 0.67 -21.08
C ARG A 203 12.51 -0.19 -20.01
N ASN A 204 11.75 0.43 -19.10
CA ASN A 204 10.98 -0.25 -18.07
C ASN A 204 9.59 -0.69 -18.53
N TYR A 205 9.14 -0.25 -19.69
CA TYR A 205 7.80 -0.50 -20.20
C TYR A 205 7.88 -1.49 -21.36
N THR A 206 7.32 -2.68 -21.17
CA THR A 206 7.47 -3.80 -22.11
C THR A 206 6.16 -4.60 -22.22
N ASP A 207 6.04 -5.38 -23.29
CA ASP A 207 4.86 -6.25 -23.48
C ASP A 207 4.73 -7.33 -22.40
N LYS A 208 5.85 -7.69 -21.75
CA LYS A 208 5.90 -8.71 -20.70
C LYS A 208 5.27 -8.22 -19.40
N ASN A 209 5.57 -6.99 -18.99
CA ASN A 209 4.96 -6.37 -17.81
C ASN A 209 3.71 -5.56 -18.14
N LYS A 210 3.19 -5.64 -19.38
CA LYS A 210 1.99 -4.90 -19.82
C LYS A 210 2.08 -3.40 -19.54
N TRP A 211 3.31 -2.86 -19.52
CA TRP A 211 3.60 -1.46 -19.22
C TRP A 211 3.16 -0.99 -17.82
N GLY A 212 2.73 -1.92 -16.96
CA GLY A 212 2.38 -1.67 -15.57
C GLY A 212 3.58 -1.85 -14.62
N PRO A 213 3.36 -1.62 -13.32
CA PRO A 213 4.38 -1.80 -12.27
C PRO A 213 4.59 -3.28 -11.92
N PHE A 214 4.85 -4.11 -12.93
CA PHE A 214 5.09 -5.54 -12.79
C PHE A 214 6.50 -5.91 -13.23
N ARG A 215 6.99 -7.05 -12.72
CA ARG A 215 8.29 -7.60 -13.10
C ARG A 215 8.34 -7.88 -14.61
N LYS A 216 9.51 -7.63 -15.20
CA LYS A 216 9.74 -7.77 -16.66
C LYS A 216 9.84 -9.22 -17.15
N ASP A 217 9.71 -10.19 -16.25
CA ASP A 217 9.77 -11.62 -16.56
C ASP A 217 8.46 -12.16 -17.16
N GLY A 218 7.38 -11.38 -17.11
CA GLY A 218 6.05 -11.80 -17.58
C GLY A 218 5.24 -12.59 -16.55
N SER A 219 5.75 -12.72 -15.33
CA SER A 219 5.07 -13.40 -14.21
C SER A 219 3.86 -12.61 -13.68
N MET A 220 3.76 -11.33 -14.02
CA MET A 220 2.78 -10.38 -13.46
C MET A 220 2.89 -10.20 -11.94
N ARG A 221 4.02 -10.62 -11.34
CA ARG A 221 4.37 -10.24 -9.97
C ARG A 221 4.63 -8.74 -9.90
N VAL A 222 4.21 -8.11 -8.81
CA VAL A 222 4.39 -6.67 -8.62
C VAL A 222 5.88 -6.34 -8.51
N ASP A 223 6.30 -5.27 -9.18
CA ASP A 223 7.60 -4.65 -8.97
C ASP A 223 7.44 -3.54 -7.90
N TRP A 224 7.66 -3.92 -6.66
CA TRP A 224 7.55 -3.02 -5.52
C TRP A 224 8.62 -1.92 -5.53
N GLU A 225 9.76 -2.12 -6.19
CA GLU A 225 10.75 -1.05 -6.37
C GLU A 225 10.24 0.02 -7.34
N MET A 226 9.46 -0.38 -8.35
CA MET A 226 8.75 0.56 -9.23
C MET A 226 7.63 1.28 -8.47
N ILE A 227 6.81 0.55 -7.69
CA ILE A 227 5.76 1.16 -6.85
C ILE A 227 6.34 2.18 -5.88
N GLU A 228 7.41 1.84 -5.15
CA GLU A 228 8.11 2.75 -4.25
C GLU A 228 8.55 4.02 -4.98
N SER A 229 9.11 3.87 -6.18
CA SER A 229 9.58 5.00 -6.98
C SER A 229 8.42 5.89 -7.43
N ILE A 230 7.31 5.31 -7.87
CA ILE A 230 6.09 6.04 -8.24
C ILE A 230 5.55 6.82 -7.04
N MET A 231 5.46 6.20 -5.86
CA MET A 231 4.96 6.84 -4.64
C MET A 231 5.86 7.99 -4.18
N ILE A 232 7.18 7.88 -4.34
CA ILE A 232 8.15 8.96 -4.07
C ILE A 232 7.93 10.13 -5.02
N VAL A 233 7.80 9.87 -6.34
CA VAL A 233 7.62 10.92 -7.35
C VAL A 233 6.32 11.68 -7.12
N LEU A 234 5.20 10.96 -7.02
CA LEU A 234 3.90 11.57 -6.75
C LEU A 234 3.90 12.29 -5.39
N GLY A 235 4.46 11.67 -4.35
CA GLY A 235 4.58 12.25 -3.02
C GLY A 235 5.32 13.59 -3.02
N TYR A 236 6.44 13.67 -3.74
CA TYR A 236 7.21 14.91 -3.87
C TYR A 236 6.41 16.00 -4.61
N ASN A 237 5.84 15.70 -5.78
CA ASN A 237 5.09 16.70 -6.56
C ASN A 237 3.85 17.20 -5.84
N SER A 238 3.13 16.31 -5.16
CA SER A 238 1.99 16.65 -4.32
C SER A 238 2.41 17.50 -3.11
N PHE A 239 3.54 17.22 -2.47
CA PHE A 239 4.01 18.01 -1.32
C PHE A 239 4.23 19.49 -1.64
N PHE A 240 4.76 19.81 -2.83
CA PHE A 240 4.96 21.21 -3.24
C PHE A 240 3.70 21.88 -3.82
N SER A 241 2.77 21.10 -4.35
CA SER A 241 1.56 21.63 -5.00
C SER A 241 0.38 21.81 -4.04
N LEU A 242 0.36 21.14 -2.89
CA LEU A 242 -0.84 20.99 -2.03
C LEU A 242 -0.95 21.99 -0.85
N GLN A 243 -0.38 23.20 -0.93
CA GLN A 243 -0.55 24.18 0.18
C GLN A 243 -2.00 24.72 0.33
N THR A 244 -2.90 24.41 -0.60
CA THR A 244 -4.25 25.02 -0.67
C THR A 244 -5.41 24.03 -0.83
N LEU A 245 -5.17 22.72 -0.92
CA LEU A 245 -6.21 21.71 -1.17
C LEU A 245 -6.70 21.03 0.12
N SER A 246 -7.98 20.61 0.14
CA SER A 246 -8.60 19.87 1.25
C SER A 246 -7.83 18.58 1.58
N ASN A 247 -7.79 18.19 2.85
CA ASN A 247 -7.10 16.97 3.31
C ASN A 247 -7.54 15.70 2.54
N ARG A 248 -8.79 15.63 2.06
CA ARG A 248 -9.29 14.48 1.28
C ARG A 248 -8.62 14.30 -0.09
N LEU A 249 -8.01 15.35 -0.61
CA LEU A 249 -7.28 15.36 -1.88
C LEU A 249 -5.76 15.16 -1.69
N GLN A 250 -5.30 14.96 -0.45
CA GLN A 250 -3.91 14.59 -0.18
C GLN A 250 -3.68 13.09 -0.45
N LEU A 251 -2.46 12.77 -0.87
CA LEU A 251 -2.06 11.39 -1.13
C LEU A 251 -2.08 10.58 0.18
N PRO A 252 -2.80 9.45 0.25
CA PRO A 252 -2.97 8.69 1.49
C PRO A 252 -1.68 8.13 2.09
N TRP A 253 -0.56 8.13 1.39
CA TRP A 253 0.73 7.62 1.87
C TRP A 253 1.69 8.68 2.37
N LEU A 254 1.27 9.94 2.44
CA LEU A 254 2.03 10.98 3.13
C LEU A 254 1.96 10.85 4.65
N ASP A 255 1.05 10.01 5.16
CA ASP A 255 0.98 9.59 6.56
C ASP A 255 1.24 8.08 6.73
N SER A 256 1.88 7.74 7.85
CA SER A 256 2.20 6.35 8.19
C SER A 256 0.93 5.51 8.34
N LEU A 257 0.93 4.38 7.63
CA LEU A 257 -0.08 3.32 7.70
C LEU A 257 -1.50 3.84 7.53
N GLU A 258 -1.69 4.95 6.81
CA GLU A 258 -3.02 5.46 6.46
C GLU A 258 -3.63 4.61 5.33
N GLY A 259 -4.92 4.30 5.45
CA GLY A 259 -5.65 3.53 4.45
C GLY A 259 -5.19 2.09 4.18
N VAL A 260 -4.32 1.51 5.01
CA VAL A 260 -3.93 0.08 4.90
C VAL A 260 -4.80 -0.88 5.71
N ILE A 261 -5.83 -0.35 6.38
CA ILE A 261 -6.85 -1.14 7.07
C ILE A 261 -8.09 -1.18 6.16
N PRO A 262 -8.56 -2.37 5.75
CA PRO A 262 -9.73 -2.52 4.92
C PRO A 262 -10.96 -1.93 5.57
N ASP A 263 -11.77 -1.26 4.77
CA ASP A 263 -13.10 -0.86 5.19
C ASP A 263 -14.05 -2.06 5.05
N MET A 264 -14.14 -2.81 6.15
CA MET A 264 -15.03 -3.93 6.35
C MET A 264 -16.37 -3.36 6.82
N GLY A 265 -17.28 -3.07 5.88
CA GLY A 265 -18.56 -2.44 6.19
C GLY A 265 -19.30 -3.07 7.37
N VAL A 266 -20.08 -2.27 8.09
CA VAL A 266 -20.70 -2.55 9.40
C VAL A 266 -21.52 -3.87 9.47
N ASN A 267 -21.91 -4.42 8.31
CA ASN A 267 -22.75 -5.63 8.19
C ASN A 267 -22.04 -6.86 7.62
N MET A 268 -20.71 -6.84 7.46
CA MET A 268 -19.96 -8.07 7.21
C MET A 268 -19.96 -8.90 8.50
N GLY A 269 -20.90 -9.84 8.59
CA GLY A 269 -20.89 -10.89 9.61
C GLY A 269 -19.61 -11.72 9.53
N THR A 270 -19.52 -12.75 10.37
CA THR A 270 -18.35 -13.65 10.44
C THR A 270 -18.05 -14.43 9.15
N ASP A 271 -18.95 -14.44 8.15
CA ASP A 271 -18.70 -15.05 6.84
C ASP A 271 -18.57 -13.97 5.75
N GLN A 272 -17.41 -13.91 5.11
CA GLN A 272 -17.29 -13.21 3.84
C GLN A 272 -18.07 -13.97 2.76
N PRO A 273 -18.88 -13.29 1.93
CA PRO A 273 -19.60 -13.97 0.87
C PRO A 273 -18.61 -14.52 -0.17
N ASN A 274 -18.89 -15.72 -0.67
CA ASN A 274 -18.16 -16.27 -1.80
C ASN A 274 -18.64 -15.58 -3.08
N TYR A 275 -17.88 -14.57 -3.53
CA TYR A 275 -18.23 -13.76 -4.70
C TYR A 275 -18.39 -14.57 -6.00
N ILE A 276 -17.69 -15.71 -6.13
CA ILE A 276 -17.83 -16.59 -7.29
C ILE A 276 -19.22 -17.23 -7.30
N THR A 277 -19.76 -17.63 -6.15
CA THR A 277 -21.13 -18.15 -6.07
C THR A 277 -22.18 -17.07 -6.34
N LEU A 278 -21.94 -15.83 -5.91
CA LEU A 278 -22.87 -14.71 -6.15
C LEU A 278 -23.05 -14.38 -7.65
N LEU A 279 -22.08 -14.75 -8.51
CA LEU A 279 -22.22 -14.60 -9.96
C LEU A 279 -23.39 -15.41 -10.54
N GLN A 280 -23.79 -16.50 -9.87
CA GLN A 280 -24.88 -17.37 -10.30
C GLN A 280 -26.27 -16.79 -10.00
N GLU A 281 -26.34 -15.70 -9.24
CA GLU A 281 -27.58 -15.06 -8.83
C GLU A 281 -27.85 -13.81 -9.69
N PRO A 282 -28.59 -13.91 -10.81
CA PRO A 282 -28.75 -12.79 -11.74
C PRO A 282 -29.53 -11.61 -11.15
N GLU A 283 -30.42 -11.85 -10.19
CA GLU A 283 -31.26 -10.83 -9.56
C GLU A 283 -30.48 -9.92 -8.59
N LEU A 284 -29.31 -10.35 -8.11
CA LEU A 284 -28.50 -9.55 -7.21
C LEU A 284 -27.92 -8.31 -7.93
N PRO A 285 -28.08 -7.11 -7.34
CA PRO A 285 -27.40 -5.90 -7.78
C PRO A 285 -25.88 -6.08 -7.97
N LEU A 286 -25.29 -5.39 -8.94
CA LEU A 286 -23.87 -5.54 -9.29
C LEU A 286 -22.92 -5.09 -8.17
N ASP A 287 -23.31 -4.09 -7.39
CA ASP A 287 -22.56 -3.60 -6.22
C ASP A 287 -22.44 -4.67 -5.12
N MET A 288 -23.44 -5.54 -4.97
CA MET A 288 -23.36 -6.69 -4.05
C MET A 288 -22.42 -7.78 -4.53
N LYS A 289 -22.15 -7.84 -5.84
CA LYS A 289 -21.22 -8.80 -6.48
C LYS A 289 -19.79 -8.27 -6.56
N ASP A 290 -19.54 -7.02 -6.18
CA ASP A 290 -18.25 -6.37 -6.27
C ASP A 290 -17.42 -6.52 -4.98
N PRO A 291 -16.37 -7.37 -4.99
CA PRO A 291 -15.49 -7.48 -3.83
C PRO A 291 -14.57 -6.25 -3.64
N TYR A 292 -14.31 -5.48 -4.69
CA TYR A 292 -13.29 -4.42 -4.74
C TYR A 292 -13.82 -3.04 -4.34
N ARG A 293 -15.13 -2.84 -4.31
CA ARG A 293 -15.81 -1.56 -4.01
C ARG A 293 -15.46 -0.44 -5.00
N VAL A 294 -15.57 -0.75 -6.28
CA VAL A 294 -15.25 0.13 -7.40
C VAL A 294 -16.13 1.37 -7.44
N GLN A 295 -17.43 1.20 -7.23
CA GLN A 295 -18.41 2.27 -7.42
C GLN A 295 -18.21 3.45 -6.46
N GLY A 296 -18.13 4.68 -6.97
CA GLY A 296 -18.02 5.90 -6.17
C GLY A 296 -17.15 6.99 -6.82
N ILE A 297 -16.84 8.02 -6.03
CA ILE A 297 -15.97 9.12 -6.46
C ILE A 297 -14.53 8.86 -6.01
N TRP A 298 -13.60 9.01 -6.94
CA TRP A 298 -12.16 8.81 -6.75
C TRP A 298 -11.39 10.09 -7.10
N SER A 299 -10.37 10.39 -6.31
CA SER A 299 -9.36 11.40 -6.65
C SER A 299 -8.20 10.71 -7.36
N ARG A 300 -7.77 11.25 -8.49
CA ARG A 300 -6.63 10.75 -9.28
C ARG A 300 -5.60 11.84 -9.48
N VAL A 301 -4.33 11.45 -9.38
CA VAL A 301 -3.17 12.26 -9.70
C VAL A 301 -2.41 11.59 -10.83
N VAL A 302 -1.96 12.39 -11.79
CA VAL A 302 -0.98 12.00 -12.81
C VAL A 302 0.15 13.03 -12.80
N CYS A 303 1.39 12.56 -12.92
CA CYS A 303 2.52 13.42 -13.25
C CYS A 303 3.07 13.05 -14.62
N PHE A 304 3.62 14.05 -15.31
CA PHE A 304 4.21 13.89 -16.62
C PHE A 304 5.32 14.91 -16.86
N LEU A 305 6.26 14.53 -17.71
CA LEU A 305 7.29 15.42 -18.22
C LEU A 305 6.83 16.10 -19.51
N ASP A 306 7.42 17.25 -19.80
CA ASP A 306 7.38 17.75 -21.17
C ASP A 306 7.96 16.69 -22.11
N TYR A 307 7.35 16.54 -23.29
CA TYR A 307 7.76 15.51 -24.23
C TYR A 307 9.21 15.72 -24.70
N THR A 308 9.67 16.97 -24.79
CA THR A 308 11.05 17.30 -25.15
C THR A 308 12.02 16.72 -24.14
N ASP A 309 11.79 16.94 -22.84
CA ASP A 309 12.62 16.42 -21.76
C ASP A 309 12.59 14.87 -21.72
N LEU A 310 11.40 14.28 -21.88
CA LEU A 310 11.26 12.82 -21.93
C LEU A 310 12.01 12.23 -23.13
N TYR A 311 11.93 12.89 -24.29
CA TYR A 311 12.60 12.46 -25.51
C TYR A 311 14.12 12.54 -25.36
N HIS A 312 14.63 13.66 -24.85
CA HIS A 312 16.06 13.84 -24.58
C HIS A 312 16.58 12.76 -23.62
N TYR A 313 15.84 12.50 -22.55
CA TYR A 313 16.20 11.51 -21.56
C TYR A 313 16.28 10.08 -22.10
N ASN A 314 15.43 9.71 -23.07
CA ASN A 314 15.30 8.34 -23.54
C ASN A 314 16.03 8.04 -24.85
N PHE A 315 16.07 9.00 -25.79
CA PHE A 315 16.40 8.71 -27.19
C PHE A 315 17.66 9.39 -27.73
N GLU A 316 18.26 10.33 -27.00
CA GLU A 316 19.53 10.94 -27.40
C GLU A 316 20.69 9.94 -27.49
N THR A 317 21.75 10.33 -28.20
CA THR A 317 22.94 9.49 -28.38
C THR A 317 23.54 9.06 -27.05
N ASP A 318 23.63 9.96 -26.06
CA ASP A 318 24.17 9.64 -24.74
C ASP A 318 23.25 8.73 -23.92
N ALA A 319 21.93 8.97 -24.03
CA ALA A 319 20.90 8.11 -23.48
C ALA A 319 21.00 6.66 -23.98
N ARG A 320 21.32 6.45 -25.27
CA ARG A 320 21.47 5.11 -25.87
C ARG A 320 22.77 4.40 -25.49
N ARG A 321 23.76 5.11 -24.94
CA ARG A 321 25.04 4.52 -24.50
C ARG A 321 24.91 3.75 -23.18
N VAL A 322 23.90 4.05 -22.37
CA VAL A 322 23.69 3.39 -21.08
C VAL A 322 23.10 1.99 -21.33
N PRO A 323 23.76 0.90 -20.88
CA PRO A 323 23.24 -0.45 -20.99
C PRO A 323 21.86 -0.63 -20.34
N ALA A 324 21.01 -1.50 -20.89
CA ALA A 324 19.63 -1.69 -20.45
C ALA A 324 19.48 -2.25 -19.01
N ASP A 325 20.51 -2.96 -18.54
CA ASP A 325 20.65 -3.51 -17.20
C ASP A 325 21.18 -2.48 -16.18
N GLN A 326 21.61 -1.30 -16.63
CA GLN A 326 22.16 -0.26 -15.78
C GLN A 326 21.17 0.91 -15.60
N PRO A 327 21.04 1.44 -14.38
CA PRO A 327 20.18 2.58 -14.13
C PRO A 327 20.79 3.85 -14.74
N ARG A 328 19.94 4.67 -15.38
CA ARG A 328 20.32 5.98 -15.92
C ARG A 328 20.61 6.99 -14.80
N ALA A 329 21.31 8.08 -15.14
CA ALA A 329 21.60 9.21 -14.24
C ALA A 329 20.32 9.80 -13.59
N PRO A 330 20.42 10.41 -12.39
CA PRO A 330 19.28 11.07 -11.76
C PRO A 330 18.71 12.15 -12.66
N LEU A 331 17.38 12.26 -12.69
CA LEU A 331 16.65 13.12 -13.59
C LEU A 331 16.21 14.40 -12.86
N HIS A 332 16.76 15.53 -13.28
CA HIS A 332 16.58 16.87 -12.68
C HIS A 332 15.82 17.81 -13.62
N VAL A 333 14.57 17.47 -13.92
CA VAL A 333 13.65 18.31 -14.69
C VAL A 333 12.40 18.59 -13.87
N ASP A 334 11.58 19.55 -14.28
CA ASP A 334 10.31 19.82 -13.63
C ASP A 334 9.21 18.89 -14.17
N GLU A 335 8.28 18.50 -13.30
CA GLU A 335 7.12 17.69 -13.67
C GLU A 335 5.85 18.52 -13.60
N ALA A 336 4.96 18.31 -14.56
CA ALA A 336 3.59 18.76 -14.43
C ALA A 336 2.79 17.74 -13.61
N ILE A 337 1.88 18.24 -12.79
CA ILE A 337 0.91 17.44 -12.02
C ILE A 337 -0.50 17.83 -12.45
N ARG A 338 -1.41 16.86 -12.57
CA ARG A 338 -2.84 17.11 -12.74
C ARG A 338 -3.65 16.32 -11.74
N HIS A 339 -4.62 17.00 -11.11
CA HIS A 339 -5.65 16.38 -10.29
C HIS A 339 -6.93 16.18 -11.11
N ILE A 340 -7.51 14.99 -10.96
CA ILE A 340 -8.67 14.52 -11.72
C ILE A 340 -9.64 13.87 -10.75
N LEU A 341 -10.91 14.27 -10.77
CA LEU A 341 -11.99 13.54 -10.12
C LEU A 341 -12.57 12.51 -11.08
N MET A 342 -12.77 11.28 -10.61
CA MET A 342 -13.39 10.21 -11.37
C MET A 342 -14.67 9.76 -10.68
N ASP A 343 -15.78 9.74 -11.40
CA ASP A 343 -17.03 9.11 -10.97
C ASP A 343 -17.16 7.76 -11.67
N LEU A 344 -17.04 6.67 -10.91
CA LEU A 344 -17.00 5.30 -11.42
C LEU A 344 -18.26 4.54 -11.04
N ARG A 345 -18.82 3.82 -12.01
CA ARG A 345 -20.00 2.94 -11.87
C ARG A 345 -19.70 1.56 -12.41
N ILE A 346 -20.12 0.53 -11.68
CA ILE A 346 -19.98 -0.87 -12.12
C ILE A 346 -20.94 -1.10 -13.28
N THR A 347 -20.44 -1.77 -14.32
CA THR A 347 -21.24 -2.12 -15.49
C THR A 347 -21.44 -3.61 -15.65
N ASP A 348 -20.52 -4.42 -15.15
CA ASP A 348 -20.60 -5.88 -15.22
C ASP A 348 -19.68 -6.54 -14.19
N VAL A 349 -19.98 -7.79 -13.83
CA VAL A 349 -19.12 -8.62 -12.98
C VAL A 349 -19.08 -10.03 -13.56
N THR A 350 -17.89 -10.46 -13.98
CA THR A 350 -17.68 -11.72 -14.71
C THR A 350 -16.77 -12.68 -13.95
N ALA A 351 -16.83 -13.96 -14.29
CA ALA A 351 -15.87 -14.95 -13.78
C ALA A 351 -14.42 -14.58 -14.16
N PRO A 352 -13.44 -14.95 -13.33
CA PRO A 352 -12.02 -14.74 -13.63
C PRO A 352 -11.62 -15.47 -14.92
N GLY A 353 -10.75 -14.82 -15.71
CA GLY A 353 -10.18 -15.41 -16.91
C GLY A 353 -9.16 -16.50 -16.60
N PRO A 354 -8.71 -17.27 -17.60
CA PRO A 354 -7.75 -18.37 -17.40
C PRO A 354 -6.40 -17.94 -16.84
N SER A 355 -6.01 -16.68 -17.02
CA SER A 355 -4.76 -16.09 -16.52
C SER A 355 -4.92 -15.37 -15.18
N ASP A 356 -6.15 -15.22 -14.70
CA ASP A 356 -6.46 -14.47 -13.48
C ASP A 356 -6.48 -15.41 -12.29
N ASN A 357 -6.28 -14.88 -11.09
CA ASN A 357 -6.45 -15.67 -9.88
C ASN A 357 -7.96 -16.02 -9.69
N PRO A 358 -8.31 -17.29 -9.46
CA PRO A 358 -9.70 -17.76 -9.44
C PRO A 358 -10.48 -17.38 -8.16
N GLU A 359 -9.83 -16.79 -7.15
CA GLU A 359 -10.45 -16.50 -5.85
C GLU A 359 -11.54 -15.42 -5.93
N LEU A 360 -11.43 -14.45 -6.84
CA LEU A 360 -12.36 -13.33 -6.97
C LEU A 360 -12.76 -13.08 -8.44
N PRO A 361 -13.97 -12.53 -8.69
CA PRO A 361 -14.44 -12.16 -10.03
C PRO A 361 -13.67 -10.98 -10.64
N VAL A 362 -13.88 -10.74 -11.93
CA VAL A 362 -13.45 -9.52 -12.63
C VAL A 362 -14.59 -8.52 -12.62
N VAL A 363 -14.35 -7.31 -12.15
CA VAL A 363 -15.34 -6.23 -12.12
C VAL A 363 -15.05 -5.24 -13.24
N HIS A 364 -16.04 -4.97 -14.08
CA HIS A 364 -15.96 -4.00 -15.18
C HIS A 364 -16.67 -2.72 -14.79
N PHE A 365 -16.08 -1.57 -15.11
CA PHE A 365 -16.64 -0.28 -14.76
C PHE A 365 -16.51 0.75 -15.88
N LYS A 366 -17.38 1.76 -15.82
CA LYS A 366 -17.34 2.95 -16.66
C LYS A 366 -17.60 4.19 -15.81
N GLY A 367 -17.21 5.35 -16.32
CA GLY A 367 -17.30 6.59 -15.57
C GLY A 367 -16.99 7.83 -16.37
N LYS A 368 -17.02 8.97 -15.67
CA LYS A 368 -16.55 10.27 -16.17
C LYS A 368 -15.33 10.69 -15.34
N SER A 369 -14.38 11.37 -15.96
CA SER A 369 -13.19 11.95 -15.35
C SER A 369 -13.16 13.44 -15.64
N ARG A 370 -12.94 14.28 -14.63
CA ARG A 370 -12.93 15.75 -14.74
C ARG A 370 -11.68 16.32 -14.08
N SER A 371 -10.93 17.18 -14.77
CA SER A 371 -9.76 17.85 -14.20
C SER A 371 -10.17 18.95 -13.22
N ILE A 372 -9.51 19.01 -12.07
CA ILE A 372 -9.73 20.06 -11.05
C ILE A 372 -9.00 21.35 -11.44
N ASP A 373 -7.79 21.23 -12.00
CA ASP A 373 -6.86 22.34 -12.14
C ASP A 373 -7.11 23.21 -13.39
N VAL A 374 -7.85 22.72 -14.38
CA VAL A 374 -8.02 23.41 -15.68
C VAL A 374 -9.45 23.27 -16.21
N GLN A 375 -10.43 23.86 -15.51
CA GLN A 375 -11.86 23.75 -15.85
C GLN A 375 -12.23 24.35 -17.22
N TRP A 376 -11.40 25.24 -17.78
CA TRP A 376 -11.61 25.88 -19.08
C TRP A 376 -11.00 25.13 -20.27
N ASP A 377 -10.30 24.00 -20.05
CA ASP A 377 -9.73 23.18 -21.12
C ASP A 377 -10.81 22.26 -21.74
N PRO A 378 -11.05 22.28 -23.06
CA PRO A 378 -11.95 21.33 -23.73
C PRO A 378 -11.59 19.85 -23.48
N ASN A 379 -10.33 19.55 -23.14
CA ASN A 379 -9.89 18.22 -22.72
C ASN A 379 -10.01 17.98 -21.19
N ALA A 380 -10.68 18.85 -20.43
CA ALA A 380 -10.83 18.70 -18.99
C ALA A 380 -11.69 17.48 -18.61
N ASN A 381 -12.62 17.09 -19.50
CA ASN A 381 -13.54 15.99 -19.28
C ASN A 381 -13.21 14.81 -20.21
N SER A 382 -13.18 13.60 -19.66
CA SER A 382 -13.04 12.36 -20.42
C SER A 382 -13.96 11.27 -19.90
N GLY A 383 -14.38 10.37 -20.77
CA GLY A 383 -14.92 9.09 -20.35
C GLY A 383 -13.79 8.21 -19.79
N ILE A 384 -14.12 7.33 -18.85
CA ILE A 384 -13.20 6.31 -18.38
C ILE A 384 -13.90 4.96 -18.38
N ARG A 385 -13.17 3.91 -18.73
CA ARG A 385 -13.61 2.52 -18.56
C ARG A 385 -12.46 1.69 -18.04
N GLY A 386 -12.75 0.59 -17.37
CA GLY A 386 -11.70 -0.23 -16.82
C GLY A 386 -12.18 -1.55 -16.23
N THR A 387 -11.20 -2.28 -15.71
CA THR A 387 -11.40 -3.57 -15.07
C THR A 387 -10.61 -3.64 -13.76
N VAL A 388 -11.15 -4.40 -12.81
CA VAL A 388 -10.48 -4.75 -11.55
C VAL A 388 -10.49 -6.25 -11.40
N SER A 389 -9.33 -6.82 -11.07
CA SER A 389 -9.13 -8.26 -10.93
C SER A 389 -7.95 -8.55 -10.02
N LEU A 390 -7.72 -9.81 -9.65
CA LEU A 390 -6.52 -10.22 -8.93
C LEU A 390 -5.38 -10.56 -9.90
N THR A 391 -4.15 -10.16 -9.54
CA THR A 391 -2.92 -10.74 -10.12
C THR A 391 -2.84 -12.22 -9.79
N PRO A 392 -1.98 -13.01 -10.49
CA PRO A 392 -1.74 -14.39 -10.13
C PRO A 392 -1.32 -14.60 -8.66
N GLU A 393 -0.64 -13.63 -8.04
CA GLU A 393 -0.22 -13.69 -6.62
C GLU A 393 -1.23 -13.09 -5.63
N GLY A 394 -2.34 -12.53 -6.11
CA GLY A 394 -3.45 -12.07 -5.27
C GLY A 394 -3.46 -10.57 -4.92
N GLU A 395 -2.60 -9.75 -5.54
CA GLU A 395 -2.75 -8.29 -5.47
C GLU A 395 -3.92 -7.81 -6.33
N VAL A 396 -4.62 -6.76 -5.89
CA VAL A 396 -5.73 -6.18 -6.66
C VAL A 396 -5.17 -5.28 -7.75
N ARG A 397 -5.32 -5.71 -9.00
CA ARG A 397 -4.89 -4.99 -10.21
C ARG A 397 -6.05 -4.20 -10.80
N TRP A 398 -5.74 -2.97 -11.17
CA TRP A 398 -6.66 -2.03 -11.81
C TRP A 398 -6.12 -1.64 -13.17
N GLN A 399 -6.99 -1.71 -14.17
CA GLN A 399 -6.69 -1.26 -15.53
C GLN A 399 -7.72 -0.21 -15.94
N THR A 400 -7.26 0.89 -16.52
CA THR A 400 -8.15 1.96 -16.98
C THR A 400 -7.81 2.41 -18.38
N ILE A 401 -8.81 2.85 -19.13
CA ILE A 401 -8.67 3.50 -20.43
C ILE A 401 -9.44 4.82 -20.39
N SER A 402 -8.76 5.92 -20.69
CA SER A 402 -9.35 7.25 -20.81
C SER A 402 -9.77 7.52 -22.25
N ILE A 403 -10.98 8.03 -22.42
CA ILE A 403 -11.68 8.23 -23.69
C ILE A 403 -12.00 9.72 -23.84
N PHE A 404 -11.43 10.39 -24.83
CA PHE A 404 -11.64 11.80 -25.12
C PHE A 404 -12.39 11.91 -26.45
N GLU A 405 -13.54 12.58 -26.46
CA GLU A 405 -14.35 12.78 -27.67
C GLU A 405 -14.68 11.45 -28.40
N GLY A 406 -14.80 10.35 -27.65
CA GLY A 406 -15.06 9.01 -28.19
C GLY A 406 -13.81 8.20 -28.58
N GLU A 407 -12.63 8.82 -28.59
CA GLU A 407 -11.35 8.18 -28.91
C GLU A 407 -10.59 7.78 -27.64
N GLU A 408 -10.10 6.54 -27.60
CA GLU A 408 -9.14 6.14 -26.56
C GLU A 408 -7.88 6.99 -26.72
N ARG A 409 -7.28 7.45 -25.62
CA ARG A 409 -6.00 8.19 -25.64
C ARG A 409 -4.96 7.62 -24.70
N TRP A 410 -5.36 7.39 -23.46
CA TRP A 410 -4.44 6.98 -22.40
C TRP A 410 -4.90 5.69 -21.75
N ARG A 411 -3.93 4.86 -21.36
CA ARG A 411 -4.14 3.68 -20.53
C ARG A 411 -3.43 3.85 -19.21
N SER A 412 -3.90 3.13 -18.20
CA SER A 412 -3.15 2.96 -16.97
C SER A 412 -3.29 1.56 -16.42
N ASP A 413 -2.26 1.11 -15.72
CA ASP A 413 -2.20 -0.18 -15.05
C ASP A 413 -1.54 0.01 -13.68
N GLY A 414 -2.16 -0.52 -12.63
CA GLY A 414 -1.72 -0.28 -11.27
C GLY A 414 -2.24 -1.30 -10.28
N ILE A 415 -1.74 -1.23 -9.05
CA ILE A 415 -2.09 -2.14 -7.96
C ILE A 415 -2.65 -1.36 -6.79
N GLN A 416 -3.64 -1.93 -6.10
CA GLN A 416 -4.17 -1.38 -4.86
C GLN A 416 -3.19 -1.66 -3.71
N VAL A 417 -2.56 -0.61 -3.19
CA VAL A 417 -1.61 -0.74 -2.08
C VAL A 417 -2.40 -1.06 -0.81
N GLY A 418 -1.91 -2.01 0.00
CA GLY A 418 -2.62 -2.49 1.19
C GLY A 418 -3.60 -3.64 0.92
N GLY A 419 -3.97 -3.89 -0.33
CA GLY A 419 -4.80 -5.02 -0.74
C GLY A 419 -6.30 -4.73 -0.77
N LEU A 420 -7.11 -5.80 -0.80
CA LEU A 420 -8.56 -5.74 -0.98
C LEU A 420 -9.24 -4.79 0.01
N ARG A 421 -10.02 -3.83 -0.52
CA ARG A 421 -10.81 -2.83 0.24
C ARG A 421 -10.02 -1.87 1.13
N CYS A 422 -8.70 -1.84 1.01
CA CYS A 422 -7.88 -0.84 1.67
C CYS A 422 -8.03 0.51 0.96
N PRO A 423 -8.40 1.60 1.66
CA PRO A 423 -8.60 2.91 1.03
C PRO A 423 -7.31 3.65 0.67
N ARG A 424 -6.12 3.05 0.89
CA ARG A 424 -4.81 3.61 0.48
C ARG A 424 -4.75 4.00 -1.01
N GLY A 425 -5.56 3.33 -1.84
CA GLY A 425 -5.68 3.63 -3.25
C GLY A 425 -4.80 2.76 -4.15
N VAL A 426 -4.87 3.07 -5.43
CA VAL A 426 -4.17 2.39 -6.51
C VAL A 426 -2.97 3.21 -6.92
N VAL A 427 -1.82 2.55 -7.07
CA VAL A 427 -0.57 3.14 -7.54
C VAL A 427 -0.11 2.39 -8.79
N GLY A 428 0.28 3.13 -9.83
CA GLY A 428 0.72 2.52 -11.07
C GLY A 428 1.24 3.50 -12.09
N THR A 429 1.20 3.09 -13.34
CA THR A 429 1.72 3.84 -14.49
C THR A 429 0.59 4.18 -15.45
N TRP A 430 0.68 5.34 -16.09
CA TRP A 430 -0.12 5.70 -17.25
C TRP A 430 0.78 5.73 -18.48
N PHE A 431 0.22 5.44 -19.66
CA PHE A 431 0.95 5.34 -20.92
C PHE A 431 0.03 5.49 -22.13
N ASP A 432 0.63 5.61 -23.32
CA ASP A 432 -0.08 5.69 -24.60
C ASP A 432 -0.97 4.46 -24.87
N LYS A 433 -2.15 4.67 -25.45
CA LYS A 433 -3.13 3.59 -25.69
C LYS A 433 -2.60 2.45 -26.57
N ASP A 434 -1.72 2.76 -27.52
CA ASP A 434 -1.25 1.84 -28.54
C ASP A 434 0.06 1.14 -28.13
N PHE A 435 0.51 1.35 -26.88
CA PHE A 435 1.80 0.86 -26.38
C PHE A 435 2.97 1.32 -27.27
N ASP A 436 2.89 2.55 -27.78
CA ASP A 436 3.97 3.12 -28.58
C ASP A 436 5.24 3.26 -27.72
N VAL A 437 6.31 2.59 -28.13
CA VAL A 437 7.65 2.63 -27.50
C VAL A 437 8.26 4.03 -27.46
N HIS A 438 7.78 4.94 -28.29
CA HIS A 438 8.12 6.36 -28.28
C HIS A 438 7.07 7.24 -27.60
N GLY A 439 5.93 6.66 -27.24
CA GLY A 439 4.86 7.31 -26.52
C GLY A 439 5.24 7.65 -25.08
N PRO A 440 4.55 8.64 -24.48
CA PRO A 440 4.82 9.02 -23.11
C PRO A 440 4.33 7.95 -22.13
N ALA A 441 5.05 7.83 -21.01
CA ALA A 441 4.63 7.05 -19.86
C ALA A 441 5.03 7.79 -18.57
N GLY A 442 4.28 7.58 -17.50
CA GLY A 442 4.53 8.27 -16.25
C GLY A 442 3.73 7.70 -15.06
N PRO A 443 3.90 8.28 -13.88
CA PRO A 443 3.28 7.79 -12.66
C PRO A 443 1.81 8.26 -12.55
N THR A 444 0.96 7.39 -12.01
CA THR A 444 -0.40 7.74 -11.62
C THR A 444 -0.78 7.07 -10.31
N ALA A 445 -1.66 7.72 -9.55
CA ALA A 445 -2.34 7.09 -8.45
C ALA A 445 -3.76 7.62 -8.31
N PHE A 446 -4.64 6.83 -7.71
CA PHE A 446 -5.99 7.26 -7.40
C PHE A 446 -6.54 6.55 -6.16
N TRP A 447 -7.33 7.26 -5.37
CA TRP A 447 -7.94 6.74 -4.13
C TRP A 447 -9.37 7.21 -4.01
N LYS A 448 -10.18 6.41 -3.32
CA LYS A 448 -11.60 6.65 -3.18
C LYS A 448 -11.83 7.75 -2.15
N ILE A 449 -12.63 8.75 -2.50
CA ILE A 449 -12.99 9.87 -1.61
C ILE A 449 -14.45 9.81 -1.16
N SER A 450 -15.31 9.08 -1.88
CA SER A 450 -16.72 8.88 -1.53
C SER A 450 -17.28 7.60 -2.14
N ASP A 451 -18.16 6.91 -1.43
CA ASP A 451 -18.99 5.81 -1.98
C ASP A 451 -20.21 6.33 -2.76
N LYS A 452 -20.52 7.63 -2.68
CA LYS A 452 -21.61 8.23 -3.45
C LYS A 452 -21.25 8.24 -4.93
N VAL A 453 -22.28 8.09 -5.77
CA VAL A 453 -22.22 8.28 -7.22
C VAL A 453 -23.06 9.51 -7.54
N LEU A 454 -22.60 10.36 -8.46
CA LEU A 454 -23.35 11.55 -8.85
C LEU A 454 -24.43 11.17 -9.86
N ASP A 455 -25.69 11.51 -9.62
CA ASP A 455 -26.76 11.23 -10.59
C ASP A 455 -26.54 12.04 -11.88
N SER A 456 -26.93 11.44 -13.01
CA SER A 456 -26.68 12.01 -14.35
C SER A 456 -27.41 13.32 -14.62
N ASP A 457 -28.35 13.71 -13.75
CA ASP A 457 -29.28 14.81 -13.98
C ASP A 457 -28.92 16.08 -13.17
N ASP A 458 -27.96 15.99 -12.24
CA ASP A 458 -27.46 17.15 -11.47
C ASP A 458 -26.34 17.89 -12.21
N GLU A 459 -26.51 18.10 -13.52
CA GLU A 459 -25.40 18.40 -14.42
C GLU A 459 -24.85 19.84 -14.36
N ASP A 460 -25.49 20.84 -13.73
CA ASP A 460 -25.03 22.23 -13.94
C ASP A 460 -24.99 23.24 -12.76
N GLU A 461 -25.45 22.98 -11.53
CA GLU A 461 -25.49 24.07 -10.51
C GLU A 461 -24.99 23.75 -9.07
N GLY A 462 -24.52 22.52 -8.77
CA GLY A 462 -24.24 22.11 -7.37
C GLY A 462 -22.79 21.82 -6.98
N TYR A 463 -21.82 21.87 -7.90
CA TYR A 463 -20.47 21.31 -7.68
C TYR A 463 -19.61 22.06 -6.64
N GLU A 464 -19.87 23.34 -6.40
CA GLU A 464 -19.00 24.19 -5.56
C GLU A 464 -19.34 24.16 -4.07
N HIS A 465 -20.56 23.81 -3.65
CA HIS A 465 -20.91 23.94 -2.22
C HIS A 465 -20.59 22.67 -1.42
N ASP A 466 -20.87 21.48 -1.98
CA ASP A 466 -20.87 20.23 -1.18
C ASP A 466 -19.51 19.53 -1.06
N LEU A 467 -18.56 19.77 -1.98
CA LEU A 467 -17.23 19.13 -1.92
C LEU A 467 -16.26 19.85 -0.96
N TRP A 468 -16.50 21.14 -0.69
CA TRP A 468 -15.70 21.97 0.20
C TRP A 468 -16.28 22.12 1.62
N GLU A 469 -17.55 21.77 1.85
CA GLU A 469 -18.22 21.94 3.15
C GLU A 469 -18.33 20.68 4.05
N VAL A 470 -17.62 19.58 3.76
CA VAL A 470 -17.64 18.39 4.65
C VAL A 470 -16.28 18.01 5.20
#